data_AF-A0A1H7AKP9-F1
#
_entry.id   AF-A0A1H7AKP9-F1
#
_cell.length_a   1.000
_cell.length_b   1.000
_cell.length_c   1.000
_cell.angle_alpha   90.00
_cell.angle_beta   90.00
_cell.angle_gamma   90.00
#
_symmetry.space_group_name_H-M   'P 1'
#
loop_
_entity.id
_entity.type
_entity.pdbx_description
1 polymer ?
#
loop_
_entity_poly.entity_id
_entity_poly.type
_entity_poly.pdbx_seq_one_letter_code
_entity_poly.pdbx_strand_id
1 'polypeptide(L)'
;MSKFGHQPARLLLRRRGYKLKDLAEQIGVPEMHFRRALAGHIRPRPEIISDLPAVVGLPLTKLFTEVVLAKPYDASKNPWRDLS
;
A
#
# COMPACT_ATOMS: atom_id res chain seq x y z
N MET A 1 11.94 11.92 5.08
CA MET A 1 12.32 11.10 3.90
C MET A 1 11.49 9.82 3.87
N SER A 2 11.11 9.31 2.70
CA SER A 2 10.46 8.00 2.58
C SER A 2 11.48 6.88 2.80
N LYS A 3 11.20 5.92 3.69
CA LYS A 3 12.12 4.82 4.03
C LYS A 3 12.23 3.77 2.92
N PHE A 4 11.18 3.59 2.13
CA PHE A 4 11.06 2.56 1.09
C PHE A 4 10.82 3.15 -0.32
N GLY A 5 10.99 4.46 -0.49
CA GLY A 5 10.67 5.18 -1.72
C GLY A 5 9.18 5.45 -1.88
N HIS A 6 8.82 6.58 -2.50
CA HIS A 6 7.43 6.85 -2.85
C HIS A 6 6.92 5.82 -3.88
N GLN A 7 5.77 5.23 -3.61
CA GLN A 7 5.21 4.21 -4.49
C GLN A 7 4.56 4.88 -5.72
N PRO A 8 4.77 4.37 -6.94
CA PRO A 8 4.16 4.91 -8.15
C PRO A 8 2.63 5.05 -8.05
N ALA A 9 1.97 4.12 -7.37
CA ALA A 9 0.54 4.15 -7.10
C ALA A 9 0.06 5.47 -6.48
N ARG A 10 0.85 6.14 -5.63
CA ARG A 10 0.42 7.38 -4.96
C ARG A 10 0.06 8.48 -5.96
N LEU A 11 0.95 8.73 -6.93
CA LEU A 11 0.74 9.78 -7.92
C LEU A 11 -0.30 9.34 -8.96
N LEU A 12 -0.27 8.06 -9.35
CA LEU A 12 -1.19 7.50 -10.32
C LEU A 12 -2.64 7.57 -9.85
N LEU A 13 -2.92 7.14 -8.63
CA LEU A 13 -4.25 7.16 -8.04
C LEU A 13 -4.82 8.58 -7.95
N ARG A 14 -3.98 9.54 -7.56
CA ARG A 14 -4.35 10.97 -7.54
C ARG A 14 -4.70 11.48 -8.94
N ARG A 15 -3.90 11.14 -9.96
CA ARG A 15 -4.14 11.57 -11.35
C ARG A 15 -5.42 10.96 -11.93
N ARG A 16 -5.79 9.75 -11.50
CA ARG A 16 -7.03 9.07 -11.91
C ARG A 16 -8.25 9.43 -11.05
N GLY A 17 -8.11 10.36 -10.10
CA GLY A 17 -9.23 10.83 -9.28
C GLY A 17 -9.68 9.86 -8.17
N TYR A 18 -8.90 8.82 -7.87
CA TYR A 18 -9.24 7.91 -6.78
C TYR A 18 -9.10 8.59 -5.41
N LYS A 19 -10.07 8.35 -4.53
CA LYS A 19 -9.96 8.67 -3.12
C LYS A 19 -9.28 7.50 -2.40
N LEU A 20 -8.20 7.81 -1.66
CA LEU A 20 -7.45 6.78 -0.94
C LEU A 20 -8.29 6.12 0.18
N LYS A 21 -9.26 6.84 0.73
CA LYS A 21 -10.20 6.33 1.74
C LYS A 21 -11.04 5.19 1.15
N ASP A 22 -11.72 5.47 0.05
CA ASP A 22 -12.60 4.51 -0.62
C ASP A 22 -11.84 3.26 -1.06
N LEU A 23 -10.61 3.41 -1.57
CA LEU A 23 -9.75 2.27 -1.92
C LEU A 23 -9.31 1.46 -0.69
N ALA A 24 -8.97 2.13 0.41
CA ALA A 24 -8.56 1.45 1.63
C ALA A 24 -9.74 0.65 2.23
N GLU A 25 -10.95 1.23 2.20
CA GLU A 25 -12.18 0.57 2.61
C GLU A 25 -12.50 -0.63 1.71
N GLN A 26 -12.41 -0.46 0.39
CA GLN A 26 -12.63 -1.53 -0.58
C GLN A 26 -11.65 -2.71 -0.42
N ILE A 27 -10.40 -2.43 -0.07
CA ILE A 27 -9.36 -3.45 0.17
C ILE A 27 -9.44 -4.01 1.61
N GLY A 28 -10.19 -3.36 2.51
CA GLY A 28 -10.31 -3.80 3.91
C GLY A 28 -9.08 -3.48 4.77
N VAL A 29 -8.36 -2.39 4.48
CA VAL A 29 -7.19 -1.95 5.26
C VAL A 29 -7.40 -0.58 5.91
N PRO A 30 -6.78 -0.30 7.07
CA PRO A 30 -6.85 1.04 7.66
C PRO A 30 -6.31 2.11 6.71
N GLU A 31 -7.07 3.18 6.50
CA GLU A 31 -6.71 4.29 5.61
C GLU A 31 -5.32 4.85 5.92
N MET A 32 -4.99 4.98 7.22
CA MET A 32 -3.69 5.48 7.64
C MET A 32 -2.55 4.55 7.20
N HIS A 33 -2.73 3.22 7.28
CA HIS A 33 -1.74 2.26 6.80
C HIS A 33 -1.59 2.40 5.28
N PHE A 34 -2.69 2.44 4.55
CA PHE A 34 -2.71 2.59 3.09
C PHE A 34 -1.96 3.85 2.64
N ARG A 35 -2.30 5.01 3.23
CA ARG A 35 -1.64 6.29 2.95
C ARG A 35 -0.13 6.24 3.24
N ARG A 36 0.28 5.71 4.40
CA ARG A 36 1.71 5.63 4.76
C ARG A 36 2.48 4.63 3.89
N ALA A 37 1.84 3.54 3.48
CA ALA A 37 2.42 2.55 2.58
C ALA A 37 2.69 3.14 1.20
N LEU A 38 1.71 3.79 0.58
CA LEU A 38 1.88 4.46 -0.71
C LEU A 38 2.87 5.63 -0.66
N ALA A 39 2.97 6.28 0.49
CA ALA A 39 3.98 7.30 0.74
C ALA A 39 5.40 6.72 0.96
N GLY A 40 5.57 5.41 1.08
CA GLY A 40 6.87 4.77 1.29
C GLY A 40 7.41 4.87 2.71
N HIS A 41 6.55 5.18 3.70
CA HIS A 41 6.97 5.25 5.10
C HIS A 41 6.96 3.88 5.78
N ILE A 42 6.08 3.00 5.34
CA ILE A 42 5.91 1.64 5.84
C ILE A 42 5.76 0.67 4.67
N ARG A 43 5.89 -0.63 4.93
CA ARG A 43 5.57 -1.65 3.92
C ARG A 43 4.05 -1.79 3.76
N PRO A 44 3.54 -1.95 2.53
CA PRO A 44 2.12 -2.23 2.31
C PRO A 44 1.81 -3.61 2.87
N ARG A 45 0.63 -3.77 3.50
CA ARG A 45 0.17 -5.10 3.89
C ARG A 45 -0.08 -5.98 2.64
N PRO A 46 -0.11 -7.32 2.78
CA PRO A 46 -0.32 -8.22 1.65
C PRO A 46 -1.58 -7.90 0.84
N GLU A 47 -2.67 -7.51 1.49
CA GLU A 47 -3.96 -7.17 0.86
C GLU A 47 -3.82 -5.97 -0.10
N ILE A 48 -2.97 -5.00 0.25
CA ILE A 48 -2.68 -3.85 -0.62
C ILE A 48 -1.93 -4.30 -1.88
N ILE A 49 -1.04 -5.28 -1.75
CA ILE A 49 -0.23 -5.80 -2.86
C ILE A 49 -1.10 -6.66 -3.78
N SER A 50 -1.97 -7.52 -3.23
CA SER A 50 -2.81 -8.43 -4.01
C SER A 50 -3.99 -7.72 -4.68
N ASP A 51 -4.67 -6.81 -3.97
CA ASP A 51 -6.01 -6.38 -4.37
C ASP A 51 -6.00 -5.05 -5.14
N LEU A 52 -5.07 -4.15 -4.80
CA LEU A 52 -4.96 -2.85 -5.49
C LEU A 52 -4.75 -2.98 -7.02
N PRO A 53 -3.92 -3.91 -7.53
CA PRO A 53 -3.80 -4.14 -8.98
C PRO A 53 -5.14 -4.44 -9.66
N ALA A 54 -5.96 -5.30 -9.04
CA ALA A 54 -7.26 -5.68 -9.56
C ALA A 54 -8.25 -4.51 -9.50
N VAL A 55 -8.30 -3.79 -8.38
CA VAL A 55 -9.20 -2.64 -8.18
C VAL A 55 -8.91 -1.51 -9.18
N VAL A 56 -7.64 -1.27 -9.51
CA VAL A 56 -7.21 -0.15 -10.36
C VAL A 56 -7.03 -0.57 -11.82
N GLY A 57 -7.08 -1.87 -12.11
CA GLY A 57 -6.87 -2.43 -13.45
C GLY A 57 -5.45 -2.19 -13.97
N LEU A 58 -4.43 -2.35 -13.12
CA LEU A 58 -3.04 -2.08 -13.47
C LEU A 58 -2.11 -3.18 -12.96
N PRO A 59 -1.01 -3.48 -13.67
CA PRO A 59 -0.05 -4.47 -13.22
C PRO A 59 0.69 -3.98 -11.97
N LEU A 60 1.05 -4.94 -11.11
CA LEU A 60 1.71 -4.71 -9.82
C LEU A 60 2.95 -3.82 -9.93
N THR A 61 3.77 -4.05 -10.95
CA THR A 61 5.02 -3.31 -11.21
C THR A 61 4.81 -1.83 -11.57
N LYS A 62 3.60 -1.44 -11.97
CA LYS A 62 3.23 -0.03 -12.20
C LYS A 62 2.73 0.67 -10.94
N LEU A 63 2.46 -0.08 -9.88
CA LEU A 63 1.89 0.42 -8.63
C LEU A 63 2.92 0.49 -7.50
N PHE A 64 3.86 -0.47 -7.46
CA PHE A 64 4.84 -0.59 -6.38
C PHE A 64 6.28 -0.61 -6.89
N THR A 65 7.21 -0.14 -6.04
CA THR A 65 8.63 -0.21 -6.33
C THR A 65 9.17 -1.62 -6.12
N GLU A 66 10.23 -1.99 -6.85
CA GLU A 66 10.90 -3.28 -6.69
C GLU A 66 11.37 -3.53 -5.25
N VAL A 67 11.79 -2.47 -4.54
CA VAL A 67 12.20 -2.52 -3.13
C VAL A 67 11.09 -3.08 -2.22
N VAL A 68 9.84 -2.71 -2.48
CA VAL A 68 8.69 -3.19 -1.73
C VAL A 68 8.33 -4.62 -2.12
N LEU A 69 8.43 -4.95 -3.41
CA LEU A 69 8.15 -6.30 -3.92
C LEU A 69 9.19 -7.32 -3.43
N ALA A 70 10.44 -6.92 -3.26
CA ALA A 70 11.53 -7.81 -2.83
C ALA A 70 11.42 -8.25 -1.36
N LYS A 71 10.77 -7.48 -0.49
CA LYS A 71 10.62 -7.81 0.94
C LYS A 71 9.18 -7.53 1.40
N PRO A 72 8.33 -8.57 1.51
CA PRO A 72 6.93 -8.39 1.89
C PRO A 72 6.78 -7.88 3.33
N TYR A 73 5.56 -7.45 3.65
CA TYR A 73 5.20 -7.05 5.00
C TYR A 73 5.33 -8.21 5.98
N ASP A 74 5.91 -7.91 7.14
CA ASP A 74 6.16 -8.87 8.20
C ASP A 74 5.36 -8.46 9.43
N ALA A 75 4.25 -9.17 9.67
CA ALA A 75 3.36 -8.87 10.77
C ALA A 75 3.98 -9.17 12.15
N SER A 76 4.99 -10.03 12.23
CA SER A 76 5.68 -10.36 13.50
C SER A 76 6.42 -9.16 14.10
N LYS A 77 6.74 -8.17 13.27
CA LYS A 77 7.39 -6.92 13.69
C LYS A 77 6.42 -5.86 14.19
N ASN A 78 5.12 -6.15 14.25
CA ASN A 78 4.13 -5.24 14.81
C ASN A 78 3.97 -5.51 16.32
N PRO A 79 4.48 -4.63 17.21
CA PRO A 79 4.43 -4.87 18.66
C PRO A 79 3.00 -4.80 19.24
N TRP A 80 2.01 -4.37 18.44
CA TRP A 80 0.62 -4.23 18.85
C TRP A 80 -0.28 -5.35 18.33
N ARG A 81 0.28 -6.40 17.72
CA ARG A 81 -0.49 -7.46 17.04
C ARG A 81 -1.35 -8.28 18.00
N ASP A 82 -0.94 -8.39 19.25
CA ASP A 82 -1.60 -9.23 20.26
C ASP A 82 -2.64 -8.47 21.12
N LEU A 83 -2.92 -7.19 20.79
CA LEU A 83 -3.85 -6.33 21.54
C LEU A 83 -5.20 -6.15 20.84
N SER A 84 -5.48 -6.92 19.78
CA SER A 84 -6.71 -6.87 18.97
C SER A 84 -7.44 -8.19 18.96
#